data_AF-A0A1D2JE65-F1
#
_entry.id   AF-A0A1D2JE65-F1
#
_cell.length_a   1.000
_cell.length_b   1.000
_cell.length_c   1.000
_cell.angle_alpha   90.00
_cell.angle_beta   90.00
_cell.angle_gamma   90.00
#
_symmetry.space_group_name_H-M   'P 1'
#
loop_
_entity.id
_entity.type
_entity.pdbx_description
1 polymer ?
#
loop_
_entity_poly.entity_id
_entity_poly.type
_entity_poly.pdbx_seq_one_letter_code
_entity_poly.pdbx_strand_id
1 'polypeptide(L)'
;MPLQALFSAWRLHSHDTRAPYEANNEKLLNRFLDVIQRTWHLGFTAFGGPPVHFRIFYRKFVEGQGGKTPWIDEQTYQELFALCQALPGPGSTKMGFCIALIHAGFLPGLLVFMIWRSV
;
A
#
# COMPACT_ATOMS: atom_id res chain seq x y z
N MET A 1 -28.52 -2.12 18.03
CA MET A 1 -27.56 -1.28 17.29
C MET A 1 -26.61 -2.17 16.49
N PRO A 2 -26.99 -2.62 15.28
CA PRO A 2 -26.20 -3.57 14.48
C PRO A 2 -25.01 -2.91 13.76
N LEU A 3 -25.11 -1.61 13.45
CA LEU A 3 -24.09 -0.87 12.69
C LEU A 3 -22.79 -0.65 13.47
N GLN A 4 -22.86 -0.42 14.78
CA GLN A 4 -21.65 -0.28 15.62
C GLN A 4 -20.91 -1.62 15.78
N ALA A 5 -21.63 -2.75 15.81
CA ALA A 5 -21.04 -4.08 15.86
C ALA A 5 -20.35 -4.45 14.55
N LEU A 6 -20.93 -4.02 13.41
CA LEU A 6 -20.30 -4.15 12.10
C LEU A 6 -19.04 -3.28 11.99
N PHE A 7 -19.08 -2.05 12.52
CA PHE A 7 -17.93 -1.14 12.55
C PHE A 7 -16.82 -1.65 13.47
N SER A 8 -17.16 -2.23 14.63
CA SER A 8 -16.19 -2.84 15.54
C SER A 8 -15.66 -4.17 15.01
N ALA A 9 -16.48 -4.97 14.32
CA ALA A 9 -16.05 -6.21 13.67
C ALA A 9 -15.13 -5.92 12.47
N TRP A 10 -15.42 -4.90 11.68
CA TRP A 10 -14.52 -4.41 10.63
C TRP A 10 -13.20 -3.88 11.20
N ARG A 11 -13.26 -3.18 12.35
CA ARG A 11 -12.08 -2.68 13.09
C ARG A 11 -11.28 -3.78 13.79
N LEU A 12 -11.91 -4.89 14.19
CA LEU A 12 -11.21 -6.06 14.72
C LEU A 12 -10.61 -6.91 13.60
N HIS A 13 -11.28 -7.04 12.47
CA HIS A 13 -10.77 -7.77 11.29
C HIS A 13 -9.61 -7.04 10.59
N SER A 14 -9.40 -5.74 10.89
CA SER A 14 -8.25 -4.98 10.40
C SER A 14 -6.95 -5.20 11.18
N HIS A 15 -6.96 -5.99 12.26
CA HIS A 15 -5.73 -6.43 12.91
C HIS A 15 -5.04 -7.46 12.00
N ASP A 16 -4.03 -6.99 11.28
CA ASP A 16 -3.17 -7.87 10.50
C ASP A 16 -2.23 -8.61 11.47
N THR A 17 -2.42 -9.92 11.63
CA THR A 17 -1.57 -10.79 12.47
C THR A 17 -0.25 -11.17 11.79
N ARG A 18 0.02 -10.67 10.57
CA ARG A 18 1.25 -10.98 9.83
C ARG A 18 2.46 -10.31 10.47
N ALA A 19 3.62 -10.95 10.33
CA ALA A 19 4.87 -10.33 10.71
C ALA A 19 5.12 -9.07 9.85
N PRO A 20 5.58 -7.97 10.45
CA PRO A 20 5.96 -6.78 9.68
C PRO A 20 7.08 -7.13 8.69
N TYR A 21 7.06 -6.50 7.52
CA TYR A 21 8.08 -6.65 6.46
C TYR A 21 8.14 -8.02 5.77
N GLU A 22 7.21 -8.93 6.07
CA GLU A 22 7.12 -10.20 5.34
C GLU A 22 6.27 -10.10 4.08
N ALA A 23 6.80 -10.67 2.99
CA ALA A 23 6.07 -10.80 1.74
C ALA A 23 4.88 -11.75 1.89
N ASN A 24 3.74 -11.35 1.34
CA ASN A 24 2.52 -12.11 1.32
C ASN A 24 2.63 -13.31 0.34
N ASN A 25 2.77 -14.51 0.91
CA ASN A 25 2.84 -15.78 0.19
C ASN A 25 1.50 -16.54 0.14
N GLU A 26 0.40 -15.90 0.50
CA GLU A 26 -0.94 -16.49 0.41
C GLU A 26 -1.36 -16.75 -1.04
N LYS A 27 -2.51 -17.43 -1.20
CA LYS A 27 -3.15 -17.58 -2.51
C LYS A 27 -3.24 -16.24 -3.24
N LEU A 28 -3.03 -16.27 -4.55
CA LEU A 28 -3.02 -15.09 -5.42
C LEU A 28 -4.20 -14.13 -5.20
N LEU A 29 -5.41 -14.66 -5.03
CA LEU A 29 -6.61 -13.86 -4.75
C LEU A 29 -6.53 -13.10 -3.42
N ASN A 30 -5.99 -13.72 -2.38
CA ASN A 30 -5.81 -13.07 -1.07
C ASN A 30 -4.78 -11.95 -1.15
N ARG A 31 -3.72 -12.13 -1.95
CA ARG A 31 -2.71 -11.09 -2.22
C ARG A 31 -3.33 -9.89 -2.93
N PHE A 32 -4.18 -10.15 -3.93
CA PHE A 32 -4.91 -9.09 -4.63
C PHE A 32 -5.87 -8.34 -3.71
N LEU A 33 -6.67 -9.06 -2.93
CA LEU A 33 -7.61 -8.45 -1.99
C LEU A 33 -6.89 -7.63 -0.93
N ASP A 34 -5.76 -8.12 -0.39
CA ASP A 34 -4.92 -7.38 0.57
C ASP A 34 -4.45 -6.05 -0.03
N VAL A 35 -3.90 -6.09 -1.25
CA VAL A 35 -3.43 -4.89 -1.94
C VAL A 35 -4.58 -3.92 -2.23
N ILE A 36 -5.69 -4.38 -2.80
CA ILE A 36 -6.85 -3.54 -3.11
C ILE A 36 -7.42 -2.91 -1.84
N GLN A 37 -7.58 -3.68 -0.76
CA GLN A 37 -8.10 -3.17 0.51
C GLN A 37 -7.21 -2.09 1.13
N ARG A 38 -5.89 -2.13 0.86
CA ARG A 38 -4.97 -1.10 1.34
C ARG A 38 -4.84 0.10 0.40
N THR A 39 -5.11 -0.06 -0.90
CA THR A 39 -4.89 0.99 -1.90
C THR A 39 -6.17 1.64 -2.45
N TRP A 40 -7.36 1.04 -2.31
CA TRP A 40 -8.60 1.56 -2.93
C TRP A 40 -8.93 3.01 -2.56
N HIS A 41 -8.72 3.39 -1.31
CA HIS A 41 -8.99 4.74 -0.82
C HIS A 41 -7.89 5.75 -1.18
N LEU A 42 -6.70 5.27 -1.58
CA LEU A 42 -5.64 6.15 -2.06
C LEU A 42 -6.07 6.96 -3.27
N GLY A 43 -6.86 6.37 -4.18
CA GLY A 43 -7.41 7.08 -5.34
C GLY A 43 -8.31 8.26 -4.97
N PHE A 44 -8.88 8.26 -3.76
CA PHE A 44 -9.73 9.35 -3.25
C PHE A 44 -9.01 10.30 -2.28
N THR A 45 -7.86 9.89 -1.72
CA THR A 45 -7.11 10.71 -0.75
C THR A 45 -5.85 11.33 -1.33
N ALA A 46 -5.38 10.87 -2.49
CA ALA A 46 -4.15 11.33 -3.13
C ALA A 46 -4.37 12.60 -4.00
N PHE A 47 -5.14 13.58 -3.50
CA PHE A 47 -5.24 14.89 -4.13
C PHE A 47 -4.26 15.86 -3.44
N GLY A 48 -3.56 16.72 -4.19
CA GLY A 48 -2.62 17.70 -3.62
C GLY A 48 -1.17 17.66 -4.14
N GLY A 49 -0.89 16.89 -5.20
CA GLY A 49 0.40 16.89 -5.89
C GLY A 49 1.42 15.85 -5.37
N PRO A 50 2.59 15.73 -6.02
CA PRO A 50 3.54 14.64 -5.78
C PRO A 50 4.03 14.48 -4.33
N PRO A 51 4.37 15.56 -3.58
CA PRO A 51 4.83 15.42 -2.19
C PRO A 51 3.79 14.80 -1.24
N VAL A 52 2.50 15.04 -1.51
CA VAL A 52 1.40 14.50 -0.70
C VAL A 52 1.31 12.99 -0.88
N HIS A 53 1.50 12.48 -2.10
CA HIS A 53 1.47 11.04 -2.38
C HIS A 53 2.55 10.29 -1.61
N PHE A 54 3.78 10.80 -1.62
CA PHE A 54 4.89 10.21 -0.87
C PHE A 54 4.60 10.20 0.65
N ARG A 55 4.09 11.31 1.20
CA ARG A 55 3.71 11.35 2.62
C ARG A 55 2.62 10.34 2.97
N ILE A 56 1.65 10.16 2.09
CA ILE A 56 0.56 9.18 2.25
C ILE A 56 1.13 7.75 2.22
N PHE A 57 2.02 7.44 1.27
CA PHE A 57 2.67 6.14 1.18
C PHE A 57 3.51 5.82 2.40
N TYR A 58 4.31 6.78 2.84
CA TYR A 58 5.12 6.67 4.06
C TYR A 58 4.28 6.26 5.27
N ARG A 59 3.24 7.05 5.56
CA ARG A 59 2.35 6.81 6.70
C ARG A 59 1.65 5.44 6.63
N LYS A 60 1.35 4.94 5.43
CA LYS A 60 0.62 3.68 5.25
C LYS A 60 1.51 2.45 5.27
N PHE A 61 2.62 2.49 4.54
CA PHE A 61 3.44 1.32 4.27
C PHE A 61 4.64 1.22 5.20
N VAL A 62 5.09 2.35 5.79
CA VAL A 62 6.18 2.41 6.77
C VAL A 62 5.63 2.54 8.19
N GLU A 63 4.77 3.52 8.47
CA GLU A 63 4.25 3.71 9.85
C GLU A 63 3.12 2.74 10.24
N GLY A 64 2.54 2.01 9.27
CA GLY A 64 1.45 1.07 9.55
C GLY A 64 0.12 1.73 9.96
N GLN A 65 -0.26 2.84 9.30
CA GLN A 65 -1.46 3.61 9.65
C GLN A 65 -2.72 2.75 9.84
N GLY A 66 -3.39 2.96 10.97
CA GLY A 66 -4.66 2.31 11.30
C GLY A 66 -4.52 0.92 11.92
N GLY A 67 -3.38 0.62 12.56
CA GLY A 67 -3.11 -0.68 13.18
C GLY A 67 -2.78 -1.78 12.18
N LYS A 68 -2.41 -1.39 10.96
CA LYS A 68 -2.01 -2.31 9.89
C LYS A 68 -0.51 -2.57 9.96
N THR A 69 -0.10 -3.77 9.62
CA THR A 69 1.32 -4.14 9.58
C THR A 69 2.06 -3.32 8.53
N PRO A 70 3.22 -2.74 8.86
CA PRO A 70 4.06 -2.09 7.86
C PRO A 70 4.57 -3.13 6.85
N TRP A 71 4.62 -2.72 5.59
CA TRP A 71 5.04 -3.56 4.47
C TRP A 71 6.54 -3.43 4.20
N ILE A 72 7.08 -2.24 4.39
CA ILE A 72 8.49 -1.92 4.18
C ILE A 72 8.98 -1.03 5.31
N ASP A 73 10.26 -1.13 5.63
CA ASP A 73 10.90 -0.29 6.64
C ASP A 73 11.31 1.07 6.04
N GLU A 74 11.77 1.96 6.91
CA GLU A 74 12.22 3.30 6.53
C GLU A 74 13.31 3.24 5.45
N GLN A 75 14.31 2.38 5.64
CA GLN A 75 15.45 2.32 4.76
C GLN A 75 15.03 1.90 3.35
N THR A 76 14.26 0.82 3.22
CA THR A 76 13.73 0.38 1.93
C THR A 76 12.87 1.46 1.27
N TYR A 77 12.08 2.22 2.05
CA TYR A 77 11.29 3.32 1.52
C TYR A 77 12.17 4.43 0.90
N GLN A 78 13.23 4.85 1.58
CA GLN A 78 14.14 5.89 1.08
C GLN A 78 14.90 5.43 -0.17
N GLU A 79 15.36 4.18 -0.21
CA GLU A 79 16.03 3.60 -1.38
C GLU A 79 15.08 3.56 -2.59
N LEU A 80 13.85 3.10 -2.41
CA LEU A 80 12.82 3.11 -3.44
C LEU A 80 12.51 4.53 -3.91
N PHE A 81 12.42 5.49 -2.99
CA PHE A 81 12.18 6.89 -3.33
C PHE A 81 13.30 7.42 -4.23
N ALA A 82 14.57 7.21 -3.85
CA ALA A 82 15.73 7.62 -4.66
C ALA A 82 15.71 6.98 -6.06
N LEU A 83 15.43 5.68 -6.15
CA LEU A 83 15.29 4.97 -7.43
C LEU A 83 14.15 5.54 -8.29
N CYS A 84 13.01 5.85 -7.70
CA CYS A 84 11.87 6.43 -8.41
C CYS A 84 12.17 7.82 -8.97
N GLN A 85 12.97 8.62 -8.27
CA GLN A 85 13.44 9.94 -8.72
C GLN A 85 14.52 9.84 -9.80
N ALA A 86 15.36 8.80 -9.75
CA ALA A 86 16.40 8.57 -10.75
C ALA A 86 15.84 8.13 -12.11
N LEU A 87 14.71 7.41 -12.12
CA LEU A 87 14.07 6.91 -13.34
C LEU A 87 13.13 7.96 -13.98
N PRO A 88 12.99 8.01 -15.32
CA PRO A 88 12.02 8.90 -15.98
C PRO A 88 10.57 8.45 -15.77
N GLY A 89 9.63 9.38 -15.59
CA GLY A 89 8.18 9.11 -15.41
C GLY A 89 7.65 9.37 -13.99
N PRO A 90 6.33 9.20 -13.74
CA PRO A 90 5.69 9.59 -12.48
C PRO A 90 6.22 8.82 -11.26
N GLY A 91 6.86 9.54 -10.33
CA GLY A 91 7.50 8.92 -9.16
C GLY A 91 6.53 8.20 -8.22
N SER A 92 5.31 8.72 -8.06
CA SER A 92 4.31 8.14 -7.16
C SER A 92 3.75 6.80 -7.67
N THR A 93 3.47 6.68 -8.98
CA THR A 93 3.06 5.41 -9.60
C THR A 93 4.14 4.34 -9.48
N LYS A 94 5.40 4.70 -9.73
CA LYS A 94 6.54 3.76 -9.58
C LYS A 94 6.68 3.29 -8.13
N MET A 95 6.57 4.23 -7.19
CA MET A 95 6.72 3.90 -5.78
C MET A 95 5.61 2.96 -5.31
N GLY A 96 4.35 3.23 -5.69
CA GLY A 96 3.22 2.33 -5.42
C GLY A 96 3.40 0.94 -6.03
N PHE A 97 3.89 0.86 -7.27
CA PHE A 97 4.21 -0.41 -7.93
C PHE A 97 5.31 -1.19 -7.20
N CYS A 98 6.44 -0.56 -6.87
CA CYS A 98 7.55 -1.23 -6.19
C CYS A 98 7.16 -1.74 -4.80
N ILE A 99 6.40 -0.94 -4.04
CA ILE A 99 5.90 -1.35 -2.72
C ILE A 99 4.97 -2.57 -2.84
N ALA A 100 4.03 -2.55 -3.79
CA ALA A 100 3.14 -3.68 -4.03
C ALA A 100 3.87 -4.91 -4.57
N LEU A 101 4.93 -4.71 -5.36
CA LEU A 101 5.79 -5.77 -5.87
C LEU A 101 6.55 -6.48 -4.74
N ILE A 102 7.14 -5.72 -3.82
CA ILE A 102 7.88 -6.26 -2.66
C ILE A 102 6.94 -7.04 -1.74
N HIS A 103 5.77 -6.47 -1.42
CA HIS A 103 4.85 -7.08 -0.47
C HIS A 103 4.02 -8.23 -1.08
N ALA A 104 3.48 -8.04 -2.28
CA ALA A 104 2.47 -8.92 -2.86
C ALA A 104 2.88 -9.52 -4.21
N GLY A 105 4.11 -9.31 -4.69
CA GLY A 105 4.64 -9.92 -5.91
C GLY A 105 4.17 -9.26 -7.21
N PHE A 106 4.63 -9.82 -8.34
CA PHE A 106 4.52 -9.19 -9.65
C PHE A 106 3.10 -8.95 -10.14
N LEU A 107 2.22 -9.96 -10.02
CA LEU A 107 0.84 -9.89 -10.51
C LEU A 107 0.01 -8.82 -9.75
N PRO A 108 0.01 -8.78 -8.41
CA PRO A 108 -0.57 -7.68 -7.63
C PRO A 108 0.06 -6.32 -7.90
N GLY A 109 1.38 -6.25 -8.04
CA GLY A 109 2.09 -5.03 -8.44
C GLY A 109 1.55 -4.48 -9.75
N LEU A 110 1.40 -5.32 -10.77
CA LEU A 110 0.88 -4.92 -12.09
C LEU A 110 -0.53 -4.33 -12.01
N LEU A 111 -1.43 -4.89 -11.19
CA LEU A 111 -2.76 -4.30 -11.00
C LEU A 111 -2.69 -2.93 -10.34
N VAL A 112 -1.83 -2.74 -9.33
CA VAL A 112 -1.63 -1.42 -8.73
C VAL A 112 -1.15 -0.44 -9.78
N PHE A 113 -0.17 -0.83 -10.60
CA PHE A 113 0.32 0.00 -11.68
C PHE A 113 -0.79 0.40 -12.66
N MET A 114 -1.66 -0.54 -13.05
CA MET A 114 -2.79 -0.26 -13.93
C MET A 114 -3.80 0.71 -13.31
N ILE A 115 -4.10 0.56 -12.02
CA ILE A 115 -5.05 1.42 -11.28
C ILE A 115 -4.48 2.83 -11.08
N TRP A 116 -3.18 2.93 -10.76
CA TRP A 116 -2.51 4.20 -10.47
C TRP A 116 -1.94 4.91 -11.69
N ARG A 117 -1.98 4.31 -12.89
CA ARG A 117 -1.58 4.98 -14.15
C ARG A 117 -2.45 6.21 -14.47
N SER A 118 -3.66 6.26 -13.92
CA SER A 118 -4.68 7.27 -14.20
C SER A 118 -4.82 8.38 -13.15
N VAL A 119 -3.91 8.45 -12.17
CA VAL A 119 -3.85 9.49 -11.11
C VAL A 119 -2.50 10.20 -11.18
#